data_AF-A0A2M7VPB1-F1
#
_entry.id   AF-A0A2M7VPB1-F1
#
_cell.length_a   1.000
_cell.length_b   1.000
_cell.length_c   1.000
_cell.angle_alpha   90.00
_cell.angle_beta   90.00
_cell.angle_gamma   90.00
#
_symmetry.space_group_name_H-M   'P 1'
#
loop_
_entity.id
_entity.type
_entity.pdbx_description
1 polymer ?
#
loop_
_entity_poly.entity_id
_entity_poly.type
_entity_poly.pdbx_seq_one_letter_code
_entity_poly.pdbx_strand_id
1 'polypeptide(L)'
;MGSCFFKNDSKGNHYNNQKYWIVYFDEDCGNCVHNLIICDESMLDVVSNISTLTNVSDIIGSVNELKNAIDIKFSGKLKSICNPIYAPADYTYEYIVLTSIEQQ
;
A
#
# COMPACT_ATOMS: atom_id res chain seq x y z
N MET A 1 -5.68 0.27 -10.59
CA MET A 1 -4.94 -0.96 -10.22
C MET A 1 -3.96 -0.58 -9.12
N GLY A 2 -3.47 -1.49 -8.29
CA GLY A 2 -2.47 -1.13 -7.28
C GLY A 2 -1.53 -2.29 -7.01
N SER A 3 -0.40 -2.00 -6.38
CA SER A 3 0.61 -2.99 -6.05
C SER A 3 0.53 -3.32 -4.56
N CYS A 4 0.31 -4.59 -4.24
CA CYS A 4 0.10 -5.11 -2.90
C CYS A 4 1.32 -5.89 -2.39
N PHE A 5 1.69 -5.66 -1.14
CA PHE A 5 2.80 -6.34 -0.49
C PHE A 5 2.65 -6.33 1.04
N PHE A 6 3.37 -7.23 1.70
CA PHE A 6 3.57 -7.17 3.14
C PHE A 6 4.84 -6.35 3.45
N LYS A 7 4.69 -5.24 4.17
CA LYS A 7 5.81 -4.40 4.60
C LYS A 7 6.45 -5.00 5.84
N ASN A 8 7.73 -5.36 5.79
CA ASN A 8 8.47 -5.90 6.93
C ASN A 8 9.89 -5.32 7.00
N ASP A 9 9.97 -4.07 7.45
CA ASP A 9 11.22 -3.31 7.54
C ASP A 9 11.88 -3.40 8.91
N SER A 10 13.20 -3.50 8.91
CA SER A 10 14.01 -3.55 10.13
C SER A 10 14.95 -2.34 10.32
N LYS A 11 14.95 -1.38 9.38
CA LYS A 11 15.91 -0.27 9.33
C LYS A 11 15.24 1.11 9.27
N GLY A 12 14.62 1.56 10.36
CA GLY A 12 14.15 2.94 10.52
C GLY A 12 12.84 3.30 9.81
N ASN A 13 12.45 2.55 8.78
CA ASN A 13 11.17 2.69 8.08
C ASN A 13 10.07 1.94 8.83
N HIS A 14 9.61 2.49 9.95
CA HIS A 14 8.72 1.79 10.87
C HIS A 14 7.25 2.23 10.77
N TYR A 15 6.93 3.20 9.91
CA TYR A 15 5.55 3.64 9.75
C TYR A 15 4.66 2.50 9.25
N ASN A 16 3.61 2.16 10.01
CA ASN A 16 2.70 1.02 9.78
C ASN A 16 3.41 -0.23 9.24
N ASN A 17 4.53 -0.59 9.87
CA ASN A 17 5.31 -1.78 9.55
C ASN A 17 4.59 -3.06 9.99
N GLN A 18 5.00 -4.21 9.43
CA GLN A 18 4.36 -5.51 9.66
C GLN A 18 2.87 -5.50 9.31
N LYS A 19 2.54 -4.84 8.19
CA LYS A 19 1.18 -4.70 7.66
C LYS A 19 1.19 -4.90 6.17
N TYR A 20 0.02 -5.29 5.65
CA TYR A 20 -0.22 -5.29 4.21
C TYR A 20 -0.52 -3.88 3.72
N TRP A 21 0.15 -3.52 2.64
CA TRP A 21 0.02 -2.24 1.97
C TRP A 21 -0.48 -2.47 0.56
N ILE A 22 -1.23 -1.48 0.05
CA ILE A 22 -1.52 -1.31 -1.35
C ILE A 22 -1.05 0.08 -1.72
N VAL A 23 -0.24 0.18 -2.77
CA VAL A 23 0.18 1.47 -3.32
C VAL A 23 -0.40 1.62 -4.73
N TYR A 24 -1.00 2.76 -4.99
CA TYR A 24 -1.58 3.10 -6.29
C TYR A 24 -1.07 4.48 -6.71
N PHE A 25 -0.53 4.55 -7.93
CA PHE A 25 -0.15 5.78 -8.60
C PHE A 25 -1.34 6.22 -9.45
N ASP A 26 -1.92 7.38 -9.13
CA ASP A 26 -3.06 7.89 -9.87
C ASP A 26 -2.60 8.34 -11.27
N GLU A 27 -3.21 7.79 -12.31
CA GLU A 27 -2.86 8.14 -13.69
C GLU A 27 -3.46 9.50 -14.09
N ASP A 28 -4.55 9.90 -13.45
CA ASP A 28 -5.23 11.18 -13.69
C ASP A 28 -4.58 12.33 -12.90
N CYS A 29 -3.69 12.02 -11.95
CA CYS A 29 -2.87 12.98 -11.22
C CYS A 29 -1.39 12.62 -11.34
N GLY A 30 -0.65 13.35 -12.18
CA GLY A 30 0.70 12.98 -12.63
C GLY A 30 1.78 12.72 -11.58
N ASN A 31 1.53 12.98 -10.30
CA ASN A 31 2.41 12.63 -9.18
C ASN A 31 1.66 12.16 -7.91
N CYS A 32 0.36 11.88 -7.99
CA CYS A 32 -0.38 11.44 -6.80
C CYS A 32 -0.06 9.98 -6.46
N VAL A 33 0.26 9.74 -5.20
CA VAL A 33 0.57 8.40 -4.69
C VAL A 33 -0.32 8.11 -3.49
N HIS A 34 -1.16 7.08 -3.62
CA HIS A 34 -2.05 6.63 -2.57
C HIS A 34 -1.46 5.41 -1.87
N ASN A 35 -1.18 5.56 -0.57
CA ASN A 35 -0.64 4.51 0.29
C ASN A 35 -1.76 4.01 1.21
N LEU A 36 -2.21 2.80 0.98
CA LEU A 36 -3.38 2.23 1.65
C LEU A 36 -2.93 1.08 2.57
N ILE A 37 -3.14 1.23 3.87
CA ILE A 37 -2.82 0.22 4.87
C ILE A 37 -4.08 -0.62 5.13
N ILE A 38 -3.98 -1.92 4.88
CA ILE A 38 -5.12 -2.84 5.01
C ILE A 38 -5.42 -3.08 6.50
N CYS A 39 -6.69 -2.87 6.89
CA CYS A 39 -7.16 -3.11 8.26
C CYS A 39 -7.75 -4.51 8.47
N ASP A 40 -8.34 -5.09 7.42
CA ASP A 40 -8.97 -6.41 7.45
C ASP A 40 -8.31 -7.30 6.40
N GLU A 41 -7.60 -8.32 6.89
CA GLU A 41 -6.79 -9.22 6.09
C GLU A 41 -7.61 -10.43 5.59
N SER A 42 -8.89 -10.56 5.98
CA SER A 42 -9.72 -11.73 5.64
C SER A 42 -9.94 -11.93 4.14
N MET A 43 -9.81 -10.86 3.35
CA MET A 43 -9.93 -10.93 1.89
C MET A 43 -8.60 -11.22 1.19
N LEU A 44 -7.47 -11.24 1.90
CA LEU A 44 -6.15 -11.47 1.28
C LEU A 44 -5.90 -12.93 0.92
N ASP A 45 -6.65 -13.87 1.49
CA ASP A 45 -6.53 -15.31 1.22
C ASP A 45 -6.74 -15.67 -0.27
N VAL A 46 -7.44 -14.81 -1.03
CA VAL A 46 -7.67 -15.01 -2.47
C VAL A 46 -6.49 -14.54 -3.33
N VAL A 47 -5.53 -13.80 -2.76
CA VAL A 47 -4.34 -13.31 -3.45
C VAL A 47 -3.17 -14.21 -3.09
N SER A 48 -2.68 -14.94 -4.09
CA SER A 48 -1.60 -15.90 -3.89
C SER A 48 -0.24 -15.19 -3.85
N ASN A 49 0.67 -15.67 -2.98
CA ASN A 49 2.08 -15.29 -2.96
C ASN A 49 2.40 -13.80 -2.71
N ILE A 50 1.58 -13.07 -1.94
CA ILE A 50 1.87 -11.67 -1.59
C ILE A 50 3.30 -11.54 -1.06
N SER A 51 4.15 -10.83 -1.81
CA SER A 51 5.55 -10.68 -1.49
C SER A 51 5.74 -9.89 -0.20
N THR A 52 6.71 -10.33 0.61
CA THR A 52 7.25 -9.49 1.68
C THR A 52 8.32 -8.57 1.11
N LEU A 53 8.13 -7.26 1.21
CA LEU A 53 9.15 -6.29 0.85
C LEU A 53 9.90 -5.83 2.09
N THR A 54 11.22 -5.70 1.93
CA THR A 54 12.14 -5.23 2.96
C THR A 54 12.97 -4.08 2.40
N ASN A 55 13.32 -3.13 3.26
CA ASN A 55 13.89 -1.82 2.96
C ASN A 55 13.00 -0.94 2.06
N VAL A 56 11.68 -0.96 2.25
CA VAL A 56 10.76 -0.04 1.56
C VAL A 56 10.74 1.29 2.29
N SER A 57 10.83 2.41 1.57
CA SER A 57 10.71 3.74 2.17
C SER A 57 9.32 3.92 2.79
N ASP A 58 9.23 4.63 3.92
CA ASP A 58 7.91 5.03 4.45
C ASP A 58 7.20 6.04 3.52
N ILE A 59 7.97 6.72 2.66
CA ILE A 59 7.48 7.58 1.58
C ILE A 59 7.90 6.98 0.24
N ILE A 60 6.97 6.28 -0.41
CA ILE A 60 7.23 5.51 -1.64
C ILE A 60 7.13 6.43 -2.85
N GLY A 61 8.28 6.86 -3.37
CA GLY A 61 8.34 7.86 -4.44
C GLY A 61 8.44 7.28 -5.84
N SER A 62 8.66 5.97 -5.97
CA SER A 62 8.85 5.32 -7.26
C SER A 62 8.24 3.93 -7.32
N VAL A 63 7.60 3.62 -8.46
CA VAL A 63 7.16 2.26 -8.82
C VAL A 63 8.28 1.21 -8.74
N ASN A 64 9.55 1.62 -8.88
CA ASN A 64 10.69 0.71 -8.77
C ASN A 64 10.84 0.11 -7.36
N GLU A 65 10.40 0.84 -6.31
CA GLU A 65 10.38 0.33 -4.93
C GLU A 65 9.37 -0.82 -4.76
N LEU A 66 8.42 -0.93 -5.69
CA LEU A 66 7.32 -1.91 -5.68
C LEU A 66 7.53 -3.06 -6.67
N LYS A 67 8.71 -3.19 -7.30
CA LYS A 67 8.96 -4.15 -8.38
C LYS A 67 8.55 -5.61 -8.07
N ASN A 68 8.62 -6.01 -6.80
CA ASN A 68 8.28 -7.36 -6.36
C ASN A 68 6.89 -7.45 -5.70
N ALA A 69 6.14 -6.35 -5.63
CA ALA A 69 4.76 -6.37 -5.17
C ALA A 69 3.84 -7.04 -6.20
N ILE A 70 2.67 -7.47 -5.77
CA ILE A 70 1.67 -8.11 -6.63
C ILE A 70 0.72 -7.05 -7.17
N ASP A 71 0.49 -7.07 -8.47
CA ASP A 71 -0.54 -6.23 -9.07
C ASP A 71 -1.93 -6.78 -8.78
N ILE A 72 -2.78 -5.91 -8.25
CA ILE A 72 -4.14 -6.22 -7.86
C ILE A 72 -5.12 -5.18 -8.42
N LYS A 73 -6.35 -5.64 -8.62
CA LYS A 73 -7.52 -4.79 -8.76
C LYS A 73 -8.31 -4.87 -7.45
N PHE A 74 -8.68 -3.72 -6.89
CA PHE A 74 -9.31 -3.68 -5.57
C PHE A 74 -10.38 -2.59 -5.49
N SER A 75 -11.27 -2.75 -4.50
CA SER A 75 -12.18 -1.71 -4.05
C SER A 75 -12.29 -1.79 -2.53
N GLY A 76 -12.65 -0.68 -1.89
CA GLY A 76 -12.79 -0.67 -0.45
C GLY A 76 -13.27 0.67 0.07
N LYS A 77 -13.45 0.73 1.39
CA LYS A 77 -13.79 1.96 2.11
C LYS A 77 -12.53 2.52 2.76
N LEU A 78 -12.27 3.79 2.46
CA LEU A 78 -11.14 4.52 3.01
C LEU A 78 -11.48 5.10 4.38
N LYS A 79 -10.46 5.18 5.24
CA LYS A 79 -10.52 5.83 6.54
C LYS A 79 -9.22 6.56 6.80
N SER A 80 -9.31 7.84 7.18
CA SER A 80 -8.13 8.64 7.47
C SER A 80 -7.32 8.08 8.65
N ILE A 81 -5.99 8.21 8.55
CA ILE A 81 -5.07 7.87 9.63
C ILE A 81 -4.95 9.05 10.59
N CYS A 82 -5.02 8.79 11.90
CA CYS A 82 -4.96 9.86 12.90
C CYS A 82 -3.60 10.54 13.01
N ASN A 83 -2.52 9.80 12.73
CA ASN A 83 -1.14 10.27 12.78
C ASN A 83 -0.47 10.02 11.41
N PRO A 84 -0.78 10.82 10.38
CA PRO A 84 -0.20 10.63 9.05
C PRO A 84 1.31 10.90 9.09
N ILE A 85 2.05 10.25 8.20
CA ILE A 85 3.44 10.60 7.92
C ILE A 85 3.52 11.99 7.27
N TYR A 86 4.58 12.73 7.59
CA TYR A 86 4.85 14.01 6.93
C TYR A 86 5.45 13.74 5.54
N ALA A 87 4.61 13.85 4.51
CA ALA A 87 4.95 13.60 3.11
C ALA A 87 4.51 14.77 2.22
N PRO A 88 4.92 14.82 0.93
CA PRO A 88 4.41 15.82 -0.02
C PRO A 88 2.87 15.77 -0.12
N ALA A 89 2.25 16.90 -0.47
CA ALA A 89 0.79 17.03 -0.49
C ALA A 89 0.08 16.05 -1.44
N ASP A 90 0.79 15.57 -2.46
CA ASP A 90 0.26 14.62 -3.46
C ASP A 90 0.31 13.16 -2.97
N TYR A 91 0.77 12.93 -1.73
CA TYR A 91 0.87 11.60 -1.13
C TYR A 91 -0.20 11.46 -0.05
N THR A 92 -1.07 10.46 -0.20
CA THR A 92 -2.07 10.14 0.82
C THR A 92 -1.71 8.86 1.54
N TYR A 93 -2.07 8.81 2.84
CA TYR A 93 -1.92 7.64 3.69
C TYR A 93 -3.23 7.39 4.40
N GLU A 94 -3.87 6.28 4.06
CA GLU A 94 -5.21 5.95 4.53
C GLU A 94 -5.28 4.48 4.94
N TYR A 95 -6.18 4.18 5.87
CA TYR A 95 -6.60 2.81 6.09
C TYR A 95 -7.63 2.42 5.04
N ILE A 96 -7.58 1.18 4.58
CA ILE A 96 -8.58 0.61 3.69
C ILE A 96 -9.19 -0.65 4.32
N VAL A 97 -10.53 -0.72 4.27
CA VAL A 97 -11.29 -1.95 4.46
C VAL A 97 -11.70 -2.44 3.08
N LEU A 98 -11.11 -3.55 2.65
CA LEU A 98 -11.36 -4.10 1.31
C LEU A 98 -12.81 -4.59 1.20
N THR A 99 -13.43 -4.29 0.06
CA THR A 99 -14.73 -4.84 -0.35
C THR A 99 -14.59 -5.79 -1.54
N SER A 100 -13.52 -5.65 -2.32
CA SER A 100 -13.11 -6.62 -3.33
C SER A 100 -11.61 -6.55 -3.55
N ILE A 101 -11.01 -7.68 -3.91
CA ILE A 101 -9.63 -7.78 -4.34
C ILE A 101 -9.50 -8.93 -5.34
N GLU A 102 -8.73 -8.71 -6.40
CA GLU A 102 -8.49 -9.66 -7.48
C GLU A 102 -7.04 -9.52 -7.93
N GLN A 103 -6.29 -10.62 -7.92
CA GLN A 103 -4.93 -10.67 -8.46
C GLN A 103 -4.99 -10.55 -9.99
N GLN A 104 -4.10 -9.74 -10.59
CA GLN A 104 -4.04 -9.51 -12.04
C GLN A 104 -2.95 -10.34 -12.72
#